data_AF-X1Q1K2-F1
#
_entry.id   AF-X1Q1K2-F1
#
_cell.length_a   1.000
_cell.length_b   1.000
_cell.length_c   1.000
_cell.angle_alpha   90.00
_cell.angle_beta   90.00
_cell.angle_gamma   90.00
#
_symmetry.space_group_name_H-M   'P 1'
#
loop_
_entity.id
_entity.type
_entity.pdbx_description
1 polymer ?
#
loop_
_entity_poly.entity_id
_entity_poly.type
_entity_poly.pdbx_seq_one_letter_code
_entity_poly.pdbx_strand_id
1 'polypeptide(L)'
;IGKTLLDAYKKAYSGDVVSAMGSIISLNRRLDAETAEFMVESFKKMGKRLGASGFFIEAIIAPGYAKKAIEILTTRKRWGKALRILQTPPLSASKIARGEMDIKRGRRVLFR
;
A
#
# COMPACT_ATOMS: atom_id res chain seq x y z
N ILE A 1 5.95 -8.45 -12.64
CA ILE A 1 5.20 -8.28 -11.36
C ILE A 1 3.69 -8.31 -11.69
N GLY A 2 2.80 -8.74 -10.76
CA GLY A 2 1.44 -9.28 -11.01
C GLY A 2 0.52 -8.53 -12.01
N LYS A 3 -0.46 -9.27 -12.57
CA LYS A 3 -1.38 -8.78 -13.61
C LYS A 3 -2.15 -7.55 -13.14
N THR A 4 -2.65 -7.59 -11.91
CA THR A 4 -3.31 -6.46 -11.24
C THR A 4 -2.46 -5.90 -10.09
N LEU A 5 -2.88 -4.76 -9.53
CA LEU A 5 -2.27 -4.23 -8.31
C LEU A 5 -2.51 -5.17 -7.12
N LEU A 6 -3.72 -5.70 -7.01
CA LEU A 6 -4.10 -6.69 -6.02
C LEU A 6 -3.21 -7.95 -6.10
N ASP A 7 -2.96 -8.48 -7.29
CA ASP A 7 -2.10 -9.66 -7.47
C ASP A 7 -0.67 -9.39 -7.02
N ALA A 8 -0.14 -8.21 -7.37
CA ALA A 8 1.19 -7.80 -6.95
C ALA A 8 1.28 -7.65 -5.43
N TYR A 9 0.27 -7.02 -4.81
CA TYR A 9 0.19 -6.86 -3.36
C TYR A 9 0.11 -8.22 -2.65
N LYS A 10 -0.76 -9.13 -3.10
CA LYS A 10 -0.91 -10.48 -2.51
C LYS A 10 0.43 -11.22 -2.50
N LYS A 11 1.15 -11.21 -3.62
CA LYS A 11 2.48 -11.84 -3.75
C LYS A 11 3.50 -11.21 -2.80
N ALA A 12 3.50 -9.88 -2.67
CA ALA A 12 4.40 -9.18 -1.76
C ALA A 12 4.08 -9.51 -0.29
N TYR A 13 2.81 -9.43 0.11
CA TYR A 13 2.37 -9.73 1.47
C TYR A 13 2.68 -11.17 1.88
N SER A 14 2.50 -12.15 0.98
CA SER A 14 2.84 -13.55 1.25
C SER A 14 4.33 -13.85 1.34
N GLY A 15 5.20 -12.92 0.96
CA GLY A 15 6.65 -13.13 1.03
C GLY A 15 7.14 -13.30 2.47
N ASP A 16 6.62 -12.49 3.38
CA ASP A 16 6.81 -12.62 4.83
C ASP A 16 5.68 -11.90 5.56
N VAL A 17 4.69 -12.66 6.03
CA VAL A 17 3.51 -12.11 6.72
C VAL A 17 3.81 -11.66 8.15
N VAL A 18 4.87 -12.18 8.77
CA VAL A 18 5.26 -11.85 10.15
C VAL A 18 5.88 -10.46 10.15
N SER A 19 6.83 -10.22 9.24
CA SER A 19 7.51 -8.94 9.09
C SER A 19 6.66 -7.86 8.41
N ALA A 20 5.55 -8.22 7.76
CA ALA A 20 4.65 -7.26 7.14
C ALA A 20 3.87 -6.37 8.14
N MET A 21 3.83 -6.75 9.43
CA MET A 21 3.18 -5.95 10.47
C MET A 21 3.94 -4.64 10.72
N GLY A 22 3.27 -3.50 10.52
CA GLY A 22 3.91 -2.19 10.62
C GLY A 22 4.63 -1.76 9.35
N SER A 23 4.28 -2.36 8.21
CA SER A 23 4.92 -2.06 6.93
C SER A 23 4.67 -0.63 6.43
N ILE A 24 5.65 -0.15 5.65
CA ILE A 24 5.50 0.99 4.74
C ILE A 24 5.34 0.44 3.33
N ILE A 25 4.22 0.74 2.68
CA ILE A 25 3.89 0.20 1.36
C ILE A 25 4.07 1.27 0.29
N SER A 26 4.90 0.98 -0.71
CA SER A 26 5.03 1.82 -1.90
C SER A 26 4.39 1.14 -3.12
N LEU A 27 3.60 1.90 -3.88
CA LEU A 27 2.89 1.44 -5.06
C LEU A 27 3.34 2.25 -6.27
N ASN A 28 3.61 1.57 -7.37
CA ASN A 28 3.95 2.19 -8.65
C ASN A 28 2.72 2.54 -9.52
N ARG A 29 1.50 2.26 -9.02
CA ARG A 29 0.22 2.50 -9.69
C ARG A 29 -0.77 3.11 -8.70
N ARG A 30 -1.82 3.73 -9.23
CA ARG A 30 -2.92 4.29 -8.43
C ARG A 30 -3.57 3.19 -7.58
N LEU A 31 -3.77 3.45 -6.30
CA LEU A 31 -4.43 2.50 -5.39
C LEU A 31 -5.95 2.49 -5.62
N ASP A 32 -6.48 1.34 -6.03
CA ASP A 32 -7.91 1.08 -6.21
C ASP A 32 -8.58 0.58 -4.92
N ALA A 33 -9.91 0.56 -4.93
CA ALA A 33 -10.73 0.17 -3.77
C ALA A 33 -10.60 -1.32 -3.43
N GLU A 34 -10.48 -2.18 -4.46
CA GLU A 34 -10.38 -3.63 -4.28
C GLU A 34 -9.10 -4.01 -3.53
N THR A 35 -7.97 -3.40 -3.94
CA THR A 35 -6.67 -3.57 -3.29
C THR A 35 -6.70 -3.02 -1.88
N ALA A 36 -7.32 -1.85 -1.65
CA ALA A 36 -7.46 -1.28 -0.30
C ALA A 36 -8.29 -2.17 0.64
N GLU A 37 -9.40 -2.75 0.16
CA GLU A 37 -10.21 -3.68 0.94
C GLU A 37 -9.39 -4.93 1.30
N PHE A 38 -8.63 -5.46 0.35
CA PHE A 38 -7.75 -6.58 0.64
C PHE A 38 -6.65 -6.23 1.65
N MET A 39 -6.05 -5.03 1.56
CA MET A 39 -5.06 -4.55 2.53
C MET A 39 -5.61 -4.59 3.96
N VAL A 40 -6.79 -4.02 4.21
CA VAL A 40 -7.38 -4.01 5.57
C VAL A 40 -7.80 -5.40 6.06
N GLU A 41 -8.01 -6.35 5.15
CA GLU A 41 -8.35 -7.74 5.45
C GLU A 41 -7.17 -8.73 5.37
N SER A 42 -5.95 -8.26 5.11
CA SER A 42 -4.80 -9.13 4.78
C SER A 42 -4.49 -10.17 5.85
N PHE A 43 -4.57 -9.78 7.12
CA PHE A 43 -4.43 -10.72 8.24
C PHE A 43 -5.47 -11.84 8.21
N LYS A 44 -6.75 -11.49 8.01
CA LYS A 44 -7.86 -12.45 8.00
C LYS A 44 -7.79 -13.37 6.78
N LYS A 45 -7.45 -12.81 5.61
CA LYS A 45 -7.44 -13.55 4.34
C LYS A 45 -6.20 -14.44 4.15
N MET A 46 -5.05 -14.02 4.66
CA MET A 46 -3.78 -14.70 4.41
C MET A 46 -2.92 -14.80 5.67
N GLY A 47 -2.71 -13.69 6.38
CA GLY A 47 -1.70 -13.58 7.44
C GLY A 47 -1.85 -14.63 8.53
N LYS A 48 -3.06 -14.81 9.08
CA LYS A 48 -3.33 -15.76 10.17
C LYS A 48 -2.96 -17.20 9.80
N ARG A 49 -3.32 -17.63 8.58
CA ARG A 49 -2.97 -18.97 8.06
C ARG A 49 -1.47 -19.14 7.84
N LEU A 50 -0.79 -18.04 7.51
CA LEU A 50 0.63 -18.02 7.18
C LEU A 50 1.53 -17.71 8.40
N GLY A 51 0.98 -17.69 9.61
CA GLY A 51 1.75 -17.56 10.86
C GLY A 51 1.89 -16.13 11.42
N ALA A 52 1.20 -15.14 10.84
CA ALA A 52 1.17 -13.81 11.43
C ALA A 52 0.30 -13.79 12.70
N SER A 53 0.64 -12.91 13.64
CA SER A 53 -0.15 -12.64 14.87
C SER A 53 -1.02 -11.39 14.76
N GLY A 54 -0.79 -10.55 13.75
CA GLY A 54 -1.54 -9.32 13.52
C GLY A 54 -1.14 -8.66 12.19
N PHE A 55 -1.78 -7.53 11.89
CA PHE A 55 -1.40 -6.71 10.73
C PHE A 55 -1.90 -5.27 10.88
N PHE A 56 -1.03 -4.32 10.60
CA PHE A 56 -1.34 -2.93 10.35
C PHE A 56 -0.32 -2.34 9.38
N ILE A 57 -0.68 -1.21 8.78
CA ILE A 57 0.16 -0.48 7.83
C ILE A 57 0.48 0.87 8.47
N GLU A 58 1.75 1.24 8.47
CA GLU A 58 2.19 2.51 9.05
C GLU A 58 2.08 3.66 8.04
N ALA A 59 2.46 3.39 6.80
CA ALA A 59 2.37 4.37 5.71
C ALA A 59 2.11 3.71 4.36
N ILE A 60 1.42 4.44 3.47
CA ILE A 60 1.24 4.06 2.07
C ILE A 60 1.66 5.25 1.20
N ILE A 61 2.48 4.98 0.18
CA ILE A 61 2.87 5.94 -0.85
C ILE A 61 2.44 5.41 -2.22
N ALA A 62 1.75 6.24 -3.01
CA ALA A 62 1.30 5.87 -4.36
C ALA A 62 1.23 7.11 -5.28
N PRO A 63 1.25 6.95 -6.62
CA PRO A 63 1.03 8.05 -7.55
C PRO A 63 -0.41 8.61 -7.50
N GLY A 64 -1.34 7.90 -6.84
CA GLY A 64 -2.70 8.39 -6.58
C GLY A 64 -3.57 7.36 -5.89
N TYR A 65 -4.78 7.77 -5.51
CA TYR A 65 -5.74 6.94 -4.75
C TYR A 65 -7.17 7.15 -5.24
N ALA A 66 -7.94 6.06 -5.38
CA ALA A 66 -9.38 6.14 -5.50
C ALA A 66 -10.00 6.69 -4.20
N LYS A 67 -11.05 7.51 -4.29
CA LYS A 67 -11.75 8.07 -3.11
C LYS A 67 -12.19 6.97 -2.14
N LYS A 68 -12.75 5.89 -2.69
CA LYS A 68 -13.19 4.73 -1.90
C LYS A 68 -12.03 4.00 -1.23
N ALA A 69 -10.85 3.95 -1.84
CA ALA A 69 -9.67 3.35 -1.24
C ALA A 69 -9.24 4.09 0.03
N ILE A 70 -9.23 5.43 -0.02
CA ILE A 70 -8.96 6.27 1.14
C ILE A 70 -9.97 6.02 2.26
N GLU A 71 -11.26 6.03 1.93
CA GLU A 71 -12.33 5.77 2.90
C GLU A 71 -12.13 4.42 3.59
N ILE A 72 -11.87 3.35 2.82
CA ILE A 72 -11.62 2.00 3.36
C ILE A 72 -10.43 2.00 4.32
N LEU A 73 -9.28 2.54 3.87
CA LEU A 73 -8.04 2.53 4.65
C LEU A 73 -8.13 3.32 5.96
N THR A 74 -8.93 4.38 5.99
CA THR A 74 -9.02 5.29 7.14
C THR A 74 -10.12 4.92 8.12
N THR A 75 -11.13 4.13 7.70
CA THR A 75 -12.32 3.86 8.51
C THR A 75 -12.46 2.41 8.98
N ARG A 76 -11.97 1.43 8.20
CA ARG A 76 -12.28 0.00 8.46
C ARG A 76 -11.54 -0.60 9.65
N LYS A 77 -10.38 -0.06 10.02
CA LYS A 77 -9.54 -0.58 11.11
C LYS A 77 -9.08 0.56 12.00
N ARG A 78 -8.90 0.28 13.30
CA ARG A 78 -8.47 1.27 14.30
C ARG A 78 -7.16 1.97 13.91
N TRP A 79 -6.19 1.23 13.36
CA TRP A 79 -4.91 1.78 12.91
C TRP A 79 -5.04 2.75 11.73
N GLY A 80 -6.13 2.69 10.97
CA GLY A 80 -6.39 3.58 9.82
C GLY A 80 -6.41 5.07 10.19
N LYS A 81 -6.76 5.40 11.44
CA LYS A 81 -6.75 6.78 11.94
C LYS A 81 -5.33 7.39 12.04
N ALA A 82 -4.32 6.54 12.22
CA ALA A 82 -2.92 6.94 12.32
C ALA A 82 -2.14 6.70 11.02
N LEU A 83 -2.78 6.13 10.00
CA LEU A 83 -2.15 5.78 8.73
C LEU A 83 -1.63 7.04 8.01
N ARG A 84 -0.36 7.03 7.63
CA ARG A 84 0.24 8.10 6.83
C ARG A 84 0.04 7.81 5.34
N ILE A 85 -0.69 8.68 4.65
CA ILE A 85 -0.97 8.54 3.21
C ILE A 85 -0.24 9.64 2.46
N LEU A 86 0.68 9.26 1.56
CA LEU A 86 1.49 10.17 0.76
C LEU A 86 1.21 9.96 -0.73
N GLN A 87 1.01 11.04 -1.46
CA GLN A 87 0.94 10.99 -2.92
C GLN A 87 2.24 11.48 -3.54
N THR A 88 2.76 10.71 -4.49
CA THR A 88 3.92 11.10 -5.32
C THR A 88 3.45 11.51 -6.71
N PRO A 89 4.21 12.34 -7.45
CA PRO A 89 4.08 12.39 -8.91
C PRO A 89 4.17 11.00 -9.55
N PRO A 90 3.67 10.82 -10.79
CA PRO A 90 3.81 9.57 -11.53
C PRO A 90 5.26 9.07 -11.55
N LEU A 91 5.44 7.79 -11.22
CA LEU A 91 6.74 7.11 -11.25
C LEU A 91 6.94 6.54 -12.66
N SER A 92 8.07 6.83 -13.30
CA SER A 92 8.33 6.44 -14.69
C SER A 92 9.76 5.92 -14.84
N ALA A 93 9.88 4.61 -15.06
CA ALA A 93 11.17 3.94 -15.29
C ALA A 93 11.84 4.35 -16.61
N SER A 94 11.05 4.81 -17.60
CA SER A 94 11.56 5.22 -18.92
C SER A 94 12.32 6.54 -18.92
N LYS A 95 12.35 7.27 -17.79
CA LYS A 95 13.02 8.57 -17.66
C LYS A 95 14.32 8.51 -16.83
N ILE A 96 14.79 7.33 -16.47
CA ILE A 96 15.89 7.15 -15.52
C ILE A 96 16.94 6.27 -16.18
N ALA A 97 18.19 6.74 -16.29
CA ALA A 97 19.27 5.92 -16.81
C ALA A 97 19.59 4.78 -15.83
N ARG A 98 20.18 3.68 -16.32
CA ARG A 98 20.56 2.54 -15.48
C ARG A 98 21.57 3.04 -14.42
N GLY A 99 21.22 2.92 -13.14
CA GLY A 99 22.05 3.38 -12.02
C GLY A 99 21.63 4.72 -11.39
N GLU A 100 20.66 5.42 -11.97
CA GLU A 100 20.13 6.66 -11.39
C GLU A 100 18.95 6.40 -10.44
N MET A 101 18.81 7.25 -9.42
CA MET A 101 17.69 7.21 -8.48
C MET A 101 16.64 8.26 -8.86
N ASP A 102 15.38 7.84 -8.99
CA ASP A 102 14.25 8.79 -9.11
C ASP A 102 13.78 9.22 -7.72
N ILE A 103 14.25 10.39 -7.30
CA ILE A 103 13.88 10.99 -6.02
C ILE A 103 12.66 11.89 -6.24
N LYS A 104 11.52 11.49 -5.66
CA LYS A 104 10.28 12.27 -5.67
C LYS A 104 9.90 12.74 -4.27
N ARG A 105 9.52 14.01 -4.16
CA ARG A 105 8.92 14.54 -2.93
C ARG A 105 7.45 14.09 -2.85
N GLY A 106 7.14 13.26 -1.87
CA GLY A 106 5.76 12.93 -1.51
C GLY A 106 5.06 14.13 -0.86
N ARG A 107 3.78 14.30 -1.15
CA ARG A 107 2.90 15.25 -0.46
C ARG A 107 1.90 14.49 0.39
N ARG A 108 1.66 14.96 1.62
CA ARG A 108 0.60 14.40 2.46
C ARG A 108 -0.73 14.58 1.75
N VAL A 109 -1.51 13.51 1.65
CA VAL A 109 -2.88 13.61 1.20
C VAL A 109 -3.68 14.24 2.34
N LEU A 110 -4.03 15.52 2.17
CA LEU A 110 -4.87 16.26 3.10
C LEU A 110 -6.34 15.95 2.78
N PHE A 111 -7.04 15.38 3.75
CA PHE A 111 -8.47 15.16 3.66
C PHE A 111 -9.15 16.45 4.15
N ARG A 112 -9.80 17.18 3.23
CA ARG A 112 -10.82 18.18 3.57
C ARG A 112 -12.19 17.52 3.40
#